data_AF-A0A943HRC8-F1
#
_entry.id   AF-A0A943HRC8-F1
#
_cell.length_a   1.000
_cell.length_b   1.000
_cell.length_c   1.000
_cell.angle_alpha   90.00
_cell.angle_beta   90.00
_cell.angle_gamma   90.00
#
_symmetry.space_group_name_H-M   'P 1'
#
loop_
_entity.id
_entity.type
_entity.pdbx_description
1 polymer ?
#
loop_
_entity_poly.entity_id
_entity_poly.type
_entity_poly.pdbx_seq_one_letter_code
_entity_poly.pdbx_strand_id
1 'polypeptide(L)'
;MEGITLFVSIVIIAFGILQIILFFKIWGMTDNVKELKNLYTENSKSLLSSIDRLTSAVKNATPKEEKTIKKIVPEEKKEAPVYVPPKKELPVIDINSDEYKKKIHKLKVLKDKGFVEQAIKEYMEYTQLEHDSATDFINSL
;
A
#
# COMPACT_ATOMS: atom_id res chain seq x y z
N MET A 1 -53.08 -22.46 -11.11
CA MET A 1 -51.93 -22.37 -10.18
C MET A 1 -50.81 -23.34 -10.53
N GLU A 2 -51.13 -24.57 -10.96
CA GLU A 2 -50.11 -25.62 -11.26
C GLU A 2 -49.13 -25.27 -12.39
N GLY A 3 -49.59 -24.64 -13.49
CA GLY A 3 -48.71 -24.26 -14.60
C GLY A 3 -47.63 -23.23 -14.23
N ILE A 4 -47.96 -22.29 -13.32
CA ILE A 4 -47.00 -21.30 -12.81
C ILE A 4 -45.95 -21.99 -11.94
N THR A 5 -46.37 -22.92 -11.08
CA THR A 5 -45.45 -23.70 -10.22
C THR A 5 -44.46 -24.53 -11.05
N LEU A 6 -44.93 -25.19 -12.13
CA LEU A 6 -44.05 -25.95 -13.01
C LEU A 6 -43.03 -25.06 -13.73
N PHE A 7 -43.47 -23.92 -14.25
CA PHE A 7 -42.58 -22.94 -14.89
C PHE A 7 -41.49 -22.45 -13.92
N VAL A 8 -41.88 -22.05 -12.71
CA VAL A 8 -40.93 -21.60 -11.68
C VAL A 8 -39.94 -22.70 -11.30
N SER A 9 -40.38 -23.96 -11.18
CA SER A 9 -39.47 -25.08 -10.89
C SER A 9 -38.40 -25.28 -11.95
N ILE A 10 -38.77 -25.15 -13.24
CA ILE A 10 -37.84 -25.30 -14.37
C ILE A 10 -36.81 -24.16 -14.36
N VAL A 11 -37.27 -22.94 -14.10
CA VAL A 11 -36.38 -21.78 -14.00
C VAL A 11 -35.38 -21.94 -12.85
N ILE A 12 -35.82 -22.43 -11.69
CA ILE A 12 -34.92 -22.68 -10.54
C ILE A 12 -33.88 -23.75 -10.87
N ILE A 13 -34.28 -24.84 -11.54
CA ILE A 13 -33.36 -25.91 -11.95
C ILE A 13 -32.33 -25.38 -12.96
N ALA A 14 -32.79 -24.64 -13.98
CA ALA A 14 -31.91 -24.02 -14.97
C ALA A 14 -30.94 -23.03 -14.30
N PHE A 15 -31.41 -22.24 -13.34
CA PHE A 15 -30.57 -21.34 -12.56
C PHE A 15 -29.56 -22.11 -11.73
N GLY A 16 -29.93 -23.22 -11.09
CA GLY A 16 -29.02 -24.09 -10.34
C GLY A 16 -27.88 -24.63 -11.21
N ILE A 17 -28.18 -25.12 -12.42
CA ILE A 17 -27.17 -25.60 -13.36
C ILE A 17 -26.26 -24.45 -13.80
N LEU A 18 -26.83 -23.29 -14.10
CA LEU A 18 -26.07 -22.10 -14.50
C LEU A 18 -25.13 -21.63 -13.37
N GLN A 19 -25.57 -21.69 -12.11
CA GLN A 19 -24.76 -21.37 -10.95
C GLN A 19 -23.58 -22.35 -10.80
N ILE A 20 -23.80 -23.66 -10.95
CA ILE A 20 -22.72 -24.66 -10.92
C ILE A 20 -21.64 -24.35 -11.98
N ILE A 21 -22.05 -24.03 -13.21
CA ILE A 21 -21.11 -23.65 -14.29
C ILE A 21 -20.36 -22.35 -13.93
N LEU A 22 -21.04 -21.37 -13.34
CA LEU A 22 -20.43 -20.14 -12.87
C LEU A 22 -19.39 -20.39 -11.77
N PHE A 23 -19.66 -21.29 -10.82
CA PHE A 23 -18.70 -21.68 -9.79
C PHE A 23 -17.44 -22.30 -10.40
N PHE A 24 -17.58 -23.21 -11.37
CA PHE A 24 -16.42 -23.76 -12.09
C PHE A 24 -15.64 -22.69 -12.85
N LYS A 25 -16.33 -21.71 -13.45
CA LYS A 25 -15.69 -20.59 -14.16
C LYS A 25 -14.89 -19.69 -13.21
N ILE A 26 -15.45 -19.35 -12.04
CA ILE A 26 -14.77 -18.52 -11.03
C ILE A 26 -13.62 -19.28 -10.37
N TRP A 27 -13.77 -20.60 -10.17
CA TRP A 27 -12.72 -21.46 -9.65
C TRP A 27 -11.48 -21.46 -10.56
N GLY A 28 -11.68 -21.62 -11.88
CA GLY A 28 -10.59 -21.51 -12.86
C GLY A 28 -9.95 -20.12 -12.91
N MET A 29 -10.75 -19.05 -12.79
CA MET A 29 -10.22 -17.68 -12.74
C MET A 29 -9.41 -17.41 -11.46
N THR A 30 -9.80 -18.00 -10.33
CA THR A 30 -9.11 -17.82 -9.04
C THR A 30 -7.75 -18.54 -9.00
N ASP A 31 -7.61 -19.65 -9.73
CA ASP A 31 -6.34 -20.38 -9.85
C ASP A 31 -5.26 -19.53 -10.54
N ASN A 32 -5.63 -18.77 -11.57
CA ASN A 32 -4.73 -17.81 -12.25
C ASN A 32 -4.20 -16.73 -11.28
N VAL A 33 -5.02 -16.29 -10.31
CA VAL A 33 -4.61 -15.30 -9.29
C VAL A 33 -3.60 -15.93 -8.31
N LYS A 34 -3.73 -17.23 -8.01
CA LYS A 34 -2.81 -17.97 -7.16
C LYS A 34 -1.43 -18.10 -7.82
N GLU A 35 -1.39 -18.37 -9.13
CA GLU A 35 -0.15 -18.39 -9.91
C GLU A 35 0.52 -17.01 -9.96
N LEU A 36 -0.24 -15.96 -10.24
CA LEU A 36 0.26 -14.58 -10.24
C LEU A 36 0.88 -14.17 -8.89
N LYS A 37 0.21 -14.55 -7.79
CA LYS A 37 0.73 -14.30 -6.44
C LYS A 37 2.04 -15.06 -6.18
N ASN A 38 2.18 -16.28 -6.70
CA ASN A 38 3.40 -17.06 -6.55
C ASN A 38 4.57 -16.38 -7.28
N LEU A 39 4.36 -16.00 -8.54
CA LEU A 39 5.38 -15.31 -9.36
C LEU A 39 5.84 -13.99 -8.72
N TYR A 40 4.91 -13.20 -8.17
CA TYR A 40 5.26 -11.97 -7.46
C TYR A 40 6.06 -12.24 -6.17
N THR A 41 5.71 -13.30 -5.45
CA THR A 41 6.39 -13.68 -4.19
C THR A 41 7.80 -14.23 -4.45
N GLU A 42 7.99 -15.01 -5.51
CA GLU A 42 9.31 -15.54 -5.89
C GLU A 42 10.25 -14.43 -6.36
N ASN A 43 9.76 -13.55 -7.24
CA ASN A 43 10.54 -12.40 -7.71
C ASN A 43 10.93 -11.49 -6.53
N SER A 44 9.99 -11.13 -5.66
CA SER A 44 10.31 -10.27 -4.50
C SER A 44 11.35 -10.90 -3.56
N LYS A 45 11.30 -12.21 -3.30
CA LYS A 45 12.33 -12.91 -2.52
C LYS A 45 13.70 -12.90 -3.19
N SER A 46 13.75 -13.13 -4.51
CA SER A 46 14.99 -13.06 -5.28
C SER A 46 15.61 -11.66 -5.19
N LEU A 47 14.80 -10.62 -5.36
CA LEU A 47 15.23 -9.23 -5.27
C LEU A 47 15.75 -8.89 -3.87
N LEU A 48 15.06 -9.31 -2.81
CA LEU A 48 15.53 -9.15 -1.43
C LEU A 48 16.87 -9.84 -1.19
N SER A 49 17.06 -11.06 -1.69
CA SER A 49 18.33 -11.78 -1.54
C SER A 49 19.49 -11.08 -2.25
N SER A 50 19.24 -10.46 -3.41
CA SER A 50 20.23 -9.65 -4.13
C SER A 50 20.58 -8.37 -3.37
N ILE A 51 19.59 -7.72 -2.75
CA ILE A 51 19.80 -6.54 -1.89
C ILE A 51 20.61 -6.91 -0.66
N ASP A 52 20.34 -8.04 0.01
CA ASP A 52 21.12 -8.49 1.18
C ASP A 52 22.58 -8.80 0.80
N ARG A 53 22.81 -9.40 -0.37
CA ARG A 53 24.15 -9.65 -0.90
C ARG A 53 24.88 -8.35 -1.24
N LEU A 54 24.19 -7.38 -1.82
CA LEU A 54 24.77 -6.07 -2.09
C LEU A 54 25.07 -5.31 -0.79
N THR A 55 24.14 -5.32 0.17
CA THR A 55 24.28 -4.66 1.47
C THR A 55 25.45 -5.23 2.26
N SER A 56 25.61 -6.56 2.28
CA SER A 56 26.77 -7.21 2.90
C SER A 56 28.07 -6.91 2.17
N ALA A 57 28.08 -6.88 0.83
CA ALA A 57 29.26 -6.50 0.06
C ALA A 57 29.68 -5.04 0.31
N VAL A 58 28.73 -4.11 0.35
CA VAL A 58 28.97 -2.68 0.65
C VAL A 58 29.45 -2.49 2.08
N LYS A 59 28.84 -3.19 3.04
CA LYS A 59 29.26 -3.19 4.46
C LYS A 59 30.70 -3.69 4.63
N ASN A 60 31.16 -4.60 3.78
CA ASN A 60 32.53 -5.10 3.81
C ASN A 60 33.52 -4.15 3.10
N ALA A 61 33.04 -3.26 2.23
CA ALA A 61 33.85 -2.30 1.48
C ALA A 61 34.01 -0.93 2.17
N THR A 62 33.28 -0.66 3.26
CA THR A 62 33.41 0.58 4.04
C THR A 62 33.66 0.28 5.53
N PRO A 63 34.82 0.69 6.09
CA PRO A 63 35.06 0.59 7.53
C PRO A 63 34.14 1.54 8.31
N LYS A 64 33.27 0.92 9.12
CA LYS A 64 32.62 1.41 10.36
C LYS A 64 32.59 2.93 10.59
N GLU A 65 31.40 3.52 10.51
CA GLU A 65 31.01 4.55 11.49
C GLU A 65 29.77 4.07 12.24
N GLU A 66 29.98 3.82 13.51
CA GLU A 66 29.07 3.21 14.48
C GLU A 66 28.38 4.34 15.25
N LYS A 67 27.08 4.55 15.05
CA LYS A 67 26.24 5.23 16.05
C LYS A 67 24.92 4.50 16.27
N THR A 68 24.97 3.78 17.39
CA THR A 68 23.92 3.13 18.17
C THR A 68 22.73 4.05 18.43
N ILE A 69 21.53 3.68 17.99
CA ILE A 69 20.28 4.22 18.55
C ILE A 69 19.71 3.19 19.52
N LYS A 70 19.74 3.58 20.80
CA LYS A 70 19.24 2.83 21.94
C LYS A 70 17.72 2.77 21.90
N LYS A 71 17.21 1.54 22.01
CA LYS A 71 15.83 1.17 22.31
C LYS A 71 15.46 1.64 23.73
N ILE A 72 14.45 2.50 23.88
CA ILE A 72 13.79 2.75 25.17
C ILE A 72 12.29 3.03 24.94
N VAL A 73 11.48 2.02 25.27
CA VAL A 73 10.07 2.05 25.72
C VAL A 73 10.06 0.88 26.74
N PRO A 74 9.47 0.93 27.96
CA PRO A 74 8.13 1.45 28.28
C PRO A 74 7.95 2.13 29.67
N GLU A 75 6.91 2.97 29.85
CA GLU A 75 6.05 2.81 31.04
C GLU A 75 4.66 3.43 30.85
N GLU A 76 3.68 2.70 31.37
CA GLU A 76 2.24 2.87 31.35
C GLU A 76 1.81 3.44 32.72
N LYS A 77 0.93 4.45 32.78
CA LYS A 77 -0.34 4.42 33.55
C LYS A 77 -1.02 5.79 33.74
N LYS A 78 -2.29 5.80 33.32
CA LYS A 78 -3.51 6.28 34.00
C LYS A 78 -4.06 7.71 33.78
N GLU A 79 -5.31 7.66 33.32
CA GLU A 79 -6.50 8.49 33.66
C GLU A 79 -6.79 9.76 32.84
N ALA A 80 -7.88 9.68 32.07
CA ALA A 80 -8.63 10.75 31.41
C ALA A 80 -9.54 11.48 32.44
N PRO A 81 -10.20 12.64 32.15
CA PRO A 81 -10.58 13.14 30.81
C PRO A 81 -10.69 14.69 30.63
N VAL A 82 -10.06 15.28 29.61
CA VAL A 82 -10.61 16.50 28.96
C VAL A 82 -10.17 16.54 27.49
N TYR A 83 -11.13 16.64 26.58
CA TYR A 83 -10.93 16.72 25.12
C TYR A 83 -10.32 18.07 24.72
N VAL A 84 -9.11 18.03 24.16
CA VAL A 84 -8.58 19.08 23.28
C VAL A 84 -8.13 18.39 22.00
N PRO A 85 -8.63 18.79 20.82
CA PRO A 85 -8.14 18.24 19.55
C PRO A 85 -6.63 18.53 19.44
N PRO A 86 -5.78 17.49 19.30
CA PRO A 86 -4.34 17.67 19.39
C PRO A 86 -3.81 18.29 18.09
N LYS A 87 -3.26 19.49 18.21
CA LYS A 87 -2.17 19.96 17.34
C LYS A 87 -1.06 18.92 17.44
N LYS A 88 -0.79 18.16 16.37
CA LYS A 88 0.30 17.18 16.32
C LYS A 88 1.45 17.78 15.54
N GLU A 89 2.59 17.81 16.21
CA GLU A 89 3.84 18.45 15.83
C GLU A 89 4.36 17.95 14.48
N LEU A 90 4.95 18.89 13.73
CA LEU A 90 5.55 18.66 12.42
C LEU A 90 6.55 17.50 12.48
N PRO A 91 6.39 16.44 11.66
CA PRO A 91 7.45 15.46 11.50
C PRO A 91 8.67 16.18 10.92
N VAL A 92 9.83 16.04 11.58
CA VAL A 92 11.11 16.53 11.06
C VAL A 92 11.47 15.67 9.87
N ILE A 93 11.07 16.11 8.67
CA ILE A 93 11.38 15.41 7.42
C ILE A 93 12.82 15.75 7.06
N ASP A 94 13.69 14.73 7.05
CA ASP A 94 15.05 14.86 6.52
C ASP A 94 14.98 14.93 4.98
N ILE A 95 15.07 16.15 4.46
CA ILE A 95 15.02 16.49 3.03
C ILE A 95 16.14 15.77 2.24
N ASN A 96 17.22 15.36 2.90
CA ASN A 96 18.35 14.68 2.26
C ASN A 96 18.26 13.15 2.30
N SER A 97 17.28 12.60 3.01
CA SER A 97 17.05 11.15 3.08
C SER A 97 16.68 10.57 1.70
N ASP A 98 17.22 9.40 1.38
CA ASP A 98 16.84 8.62 0.20
C ASP A 98 15.33 8.32 0.17
N GLU A 99 14.69 8.21 1.34
CA GLU A 99 13.25 8.00 1.45
C GLU A 99 12.45 9.20 0.93
N TYR A 100 12.88 10.42 1.29
CA TYR A 100 12.28 11.66 0.80
C TYR A 100 12.39 11.73 -0.73
N LYS A 101 13.60 11.52 -1.27
CA LYS A 101 13.86 11.54 -2.73
C LYS A 101 13.01 10.53 -3.48
N LYS A 102 12.90 9.30 -2.96
CA LYS A 102 12.06 8.24 -3.54
C LYS A 102 10.59 8.65 -3.56
N LYS A 103 10.12 9.28 -2.48
CA LYS A 103 8.74 9.75 -2.37
C LYS A 103 8.46 10.88 -3.35
N ILE A 104 9.36 11.86 -3.46
CA ILE A 104 9.25 12.93 -4.48
C ILE A 104 9.21 12.36 -5.90
N HIS A 105 10.05 11.37 -6.22
CA HIS A 105 10.03 10.73 -7.54
C HIS A 105 8.70 10.03 -7.83
N LYS A 106 8.10 9.34 -6.84
CA LYS A 106 6.77 8.73 -6.97
C LYS A 106 5.71 9.79 -7.27
N LEU A 107 5.71 10.90 -6.52
CA LEU A 107 4.75 11.99 -6.71
C LEU A 107 4.86 12.60 -8.12
N LYS A 108 6.09 12.78 -8.62
CA LYS A 108 6.35 13.24 -10.00
C LYS A 108 5.73 12.30 -11.04
N VAL A 109 5.95 10.99 -10.90
CA VAL A 109 5.37 9.99 -11.82
C VAL A 109 3.83 9.99 -11.77
N LEU A 110 3.23 10.18 -10.58
CA LEU A 110 1.78 10.29 -10.45
C LEU A 110 1.25 11.53 -11.19
N LYS A 111 1.94 12.66 -11.05
CA LYS A 111 1.62 13.90 -11.76
C LYS A 111 1.69 13.71 -13.28
N ASP A 112 2.79 13.15 -13.77
CA ASP A 112 3.03 12.94 -15.21
C ASP A 112 2.00 11.99 -15.85
N LYS A 113 1.39 11.12 -15.06
CA LYS A 113 0.32 10.20 -15.48
C LYS A 113 -1.09 10.78 -15.35
N GLY A 114 -1.24 12.02 -14.90
CA GLY A 114 -2.54 12.68 -14.71
C GLY A 114 -3.21 12.42 -13.36
N PHE A 115 -2.54 11.74 -12.41
CA PHE A 115 -3.05 11.47 -11.05
C PHE A 115 -2.65 12.58 -10.06
N VAL A 116 -2.93 13.83 -10.41
CA VAL A 116 -2.47 15.02 -9.65
C VAL A 116 -3.09 15.07 -8.25
N GLU A 117 -4.40 14.87 -8.12
CA GLU A 117 -5.12 14.84 -6.84
C GLU A 117 -4.54 13.82 -5.86
N GLN A 118 -4.14 12.65 -6.37
CA GLN A 118 -3.53 11.60 -5.56
C GLN A 118 -2.14 12.00 -5.07
N ALA A 119 -1.35 12.67 -5.92
CA ALA A 119 -0.05 13.20 -5.54
C ALA A 119 -0.18 14.29 -4.46
N ILE A 120 -1.17 15.19 -4.57
CA ILE A 120 -1.44 16.24 -3.57
C ILE A 120 -1.83 15.60 -2.24
N LYS A 121 -2.76 14.64 -2.25
CA LYS A 121 -3.20 13.95 -1.04
C LYS A 121 -2.05 13.22 -0.33
N GLU A 122 -1.23 12.50 -1.06
CA GLU A 122 -0.10 11.76 -0.49
C GLU A 122 1.00 12.69 0.05
N TYR A 123 1.16 13.89 -0.55
CA TYR A 123 2.08 14.92 -0.05
C TYR A 123 1.53 15.61 1.20
N MET A 124 0.24 15.92 1.26
CA MET A 124 -0.43 16.43 2.48
C MET A 124 -0.33 15.43 3.63
N GLU A 125 -0.52 14.14 3.39
CA GLU A 125 -0.40 13.12 4.42
C GLU A 125 1.05 13.00 4.95
N TYR A 126 2.03 13.25 4.09
CA TYR A 126 3.43 13.15 4.44
C TYR A 126 3.99 14.37 5.16
N THR A 127 3.62 15.57 4.71
CA THR A 127 4.16 16.84 5.19
C THR A 127 3.22 17.56 6.15
N GLN A 128 1.96 17.15 6.19
CA GLN A 128 0.88 17.83 6.91
C GLN A 128 0.73 19.30 6.55
N LEU A 129 1.19 19.69 5.35
CA LEU A 129 1.03 21.04 4.82
C LEU A 129 -0.41 21.28 4.36
N GLU A 130 -0.80 22.55 4.30
CA GLU A 130 -2.10 22.95 3.78
C GLU A 130 -2.26 22.54 2.31
N HIS A 131 -3.52 22.33 1.93
CA HIS A 131 -3.89 21.89 0.59
C HIS A 131 -3.29 22.76 -0.51
N ASP A 132 -3.38 24.09 -0.37
CA ASP A 132 -2.87 25.03 -1.37
C ASP A 132 -1.35 24.94 -1.53
N SER A 133 -0.61 24.82 -0.42
CA SER A 133 0.84 24.62 -0.44
C SER A 133 1.24 23.29 -1.09
N ALA A 134 0.45 22.23 -0.84
CA ALA A 134 0.66 20.94 -1.46
C ALA A 134 0.38 20.96 -2.97
N THR A 135 -0.68 21.65 -3.39
CA THR A 135 -1.02 21.84 -4.81
C THR A 135 0.10 22.57 -5.55
N ASP A 136 0.58 23.68 -5.01
CA ASP A 136 1.67 24.45 -5.61
C ASP A 136 2.97 23.64 -5.74
N PHE A 137 3.32 22.89 -4.69
CA PHE A 137 4.49 22.01 -4.71
C PHE A 137 4.37 20.94 -5.80
N ILE A 138 3.24 20.20 -5.85
CA ILE A 138 3.04 19.14 -6.84
C ILE A 138 3.06 19.69 -8.26
N ASN A 139 2.48 20.88 -8.49
CA ASN A 139 2.51 21.51 -9.81
C ASN A 139 3.94 21.90 -10.24
N SER A 140 4.83 22.19 -9.29
CA SER A 140 6.23 22.55 -9.53
C SER A 140 7.19 21.37 -9.77
N LEU A 141 6.79 20.12 -9.46
CA LEU A 141 7.61 18.90 -9.61
C LEU A 141 7.98 18.56 -11.05
#